data_AF-A0A3Q2P7L2-F1
#
_entry.id   AF-A0A3Q2P7L2-F1
#
_cell.length_a   1.000
_cell.length_b   1.000
_cell.length_c   1.000
_cell.angle_alpha   90.00
_cell.angle_beta   90.00
_cell.angle_gamma   90.00
#
_symmetry.space_group_name_H-M   'P 1'
#
loop_
_entity.id
_entity.type
_entity.pdbx_description
1 polymer ?
#
loop_
_entity_poly.entity_id
_entity_poly.type
_entity_poly.pdbx_seq_one_letter_code
_entity_poly.pdbx_strand_id
1 'polypeptide(L)'
;MRECEYSQISTRSSTPMETPYKSRTPKRKKWEAFPGRNKFYCDGRIMMAKQTGVFYLTLVLILVTCGLFFTFDCQFLAQELSPIIPVIGGALFLFVLGTLLRTSFSDPGVLPRATPDEAADLERQIDVANGSTGYRPPPRTKEVVINGQTVKLKYCFTCKIFRPPRASHCSLCDNCVERFDHHCPWVGNCVGRRNYRFFYMFILSLSFLTIFIFAFVITHIILRKSHCMGISYNAEYCDLFCQCQE
;
A
#
# COMPACT_ATOMS: atom_id res chain seq x y z
N MET A 1 -1.33 23.36 -14.13
CA MET A 1 -0.57 23.15 -15.37
C MET A 1 -1.31 23.93 -16.45
N ARG A 2 -0.57 24.78 -17.18
CA ARG A 2 -1.07 25.75 -18.15
C ARG A 2 -1.89 25.09 -19.26
N GLU A 3 -3.01 25.71 -19.62
CA GLU A 3 -3.81 25.40 -20.79
C GLU A 3 -3.01 25.69 -22.07
N CYS A 4 -3.16 24.83 -23.07
CA CYS A 4 -2.64 25.04 -24.41
C CYS A 4 -3.84 25.20 -25.34
N GLU A 5 -4.09 26.44 -25.78
CA GLU A 5 -5.07 26.78 -26.81
C GLU A 5 -4.59 26.23 -28.16
N TYR A 6 -5.47 25.49 -28.85
CA TYR A 6 -5.26 25.11 -30.24
C TYR A 6 -6.08 26.04 -31.14
N SER A 7 -5.38 26.80 -31.98
CA SER A 7 -5.92 27.75 -32.94
C SER A 7 -6.91 27.11 -33.92
N GLN A 8 -8.09 27.72 -34.08
CA GLN A 8 -9.08 27.32 -35.08
C GLN A 8 -8.75 27.91 -36.46
N ILE A 9 -8.69 27.04 -37.47
CA ILE A 9 -8.71 27.44 -38.88
C ILE A 9 -10.14 27.32 -39.40
N SER A 10 -10.70 28.46 -39.79
CA SER A 10 -12.04 28.62 -40.37
C SER A 10 -12.02 28.39 -41.89
N THR A 11 -12.92 27.56 -42.41
CA THR A 11 -13.50 27.73 -43.76
C THR A 11 -14.96 27.28 -43.82
N ARG A 12 -15.82 28.28 -44.08
CA ARG A 12 -17.17 28.32 -44.70
C ARG A 12 -18.04 27.05 -44.83
N SER A 13 -19.19 27.14 -44.15
CA SER A 13 -20.58 27.05 -44.65
C SER A 13 -21.02 25.83 -45.50
N SER A 14 -21.75 24.92 -44.85
CA SER A 14 -22.96 24.29 -45.42
C SER A 14 -23.96 23.99 -44.28
N THR A 15 -25.24 24.14 -44.60
CA THR A 15 -26.46 24.16 -43.77
C THR A 15 -26.61 22.93 -42.84
N PRO A 16 -27.23 23.05 -41.64
CA PRO A 16 -27.28 21.94 -40.69
C PRO A 16 -28.36 20.93 -41.06
N MET A 17 -27.98 19.66 -41.23
CA MET A 17 -28.91 18.54 -41.18
C MET A 17 -29.02 18.11 -39.71
N GLU A 18 -30.19 18.33 -39.09
CA GLU A 18 -30.49 17.84 -37.75
C GLU A 18 -30.27 16.32 -37.70
N THR A 19 -29.43 15.86 -36.78
CA THR A 19 -29.26 14.44 -36.48
C THR A 19 -29.80 14.14 -35.08
N PRO A 20 -30.48 13.00 -34.92
CA PRO A 20 -31.34 12.74 -33.78
C PRO A 20 -30.51 12.53 -32.51
N TYR A 21 -30.91 13.22 -31.45
CA TYR A 21 -30.66 12.94 -30.04
C TYR A 21 -29.53 11.90 -29.77
N LYS A 22 -28.27 12.37 -29.71
CA LYS A 22 -27.20 11.56 -29.10
C LYS A 22 -27.60 11.30 -27.66
N SER A 23 -28.16 10.13 -27.38
CA SER A 23 -28.33 9.65 -26.03
C SER A 23 -26.94 9.70 -25.38
N ARG A 24 -26.82 10.47 -24.30
CA ARG A 24 -25.61 10.47 -23.47
C ARG A 24 -25.47 9.06 -22.92
N THR A 25 -24.71 8.21 -23.59
CA THR A 25 -24.25 6.95 -23.01
C THR A 25 -23.61 7.30 -21.67
N PRO A 26 -24.00 6.64 -20.57
CA PRO A 26 -23.42 6.91 -19.26
C PRO A 26 -21.90 6.79 -19.37
N LYS A 27 -21.16 7.85 -19.02
CA LYS A 27 -19.70 7.83 -19.00
C LYS A 27 -19.27 6.80 -17.95
N ARG A 28 -18.82 5.62 -18.39
CA ARG A 28 -18.32 4.55 -17.51
C ARG A 28 -17.19 5.10 -16.63
N LYS A 29 -17.25 4.86 -15.32
CA LYS A 29 -16.26 5.39 -14.37
C LYS A 29 -14.93 4.66 -14.61
N LYS A 30 -13.80 5.36 -14.44
CA LYS A 30 -12.46 4.80 -14.74
C LYS A 30 -12.14 3.51 -13.97
N TRP A 31 -12.62 3.38 -12.74
CA TRP A 31 -12.38 2.20 -11.89
C TRP A 31 -13.25 0.99 -12.31
N GLU A 32 -14.40 1.21 -12.96
CA GLU A 32 -15.27 0.14 -13.49
C GLU A 32 -14.72 -0.47 -14.78
N ALA A 33 -13.87 0.26 -15.49
CA ALA A 33 -13.19 -0.16 -16.71
C ALA A 33 -11.71 -0.48 -16.47
N PHE A 34 -11.28 -0.57 -15.21
CA PHE A 34 -9.88 -0.81 -14.89
C PHE A 34 -9.47 -2.23 -15.31
N PRO A 35 -8.43 -2.39 -16.15
CA PRO A 35 -8.17 -3.66 -16.83
C PRO A 35 -7.42 -4.69 -15.97
N GLY A 36 -6.92 -4.31 -14.80
CA GLY A 36 -6.18 -5.21 -13.89
C GLY A 36 -7.08 -5.96 -12.90
N ARG A 37 -6.45 -6.80 -12.06
CA ARG A 37 -7.14 -7.65 -11.07
C ARG A 37 -7.37 -6.98 -9.72
N ASN A 38 -7.18 -5.66 -9.63
CA ASN A 38 -7.41 -4.92 -8.40
C ASN A 38 -8.90 -4.79 -8.08
N LYS A 39 -9.24 -4.80 -6.80
CA LYS A 39 -10.58 -4.50 -6.30
C LYS A 39 -10.65 -3.04 -5.89
N PHE A 40 -11.74 -2.39 -6.27
CA PHE A 40 -12.01 -1.00 -5.95
C PHE A 40 -13.19 -0.89 -4.98
N TYR A 41 -13.06 -0.03 -3.98
CA TYR A 41 -14.12 0.28 -3.03
C TYR A 41 -14.29 1.79 -2.88
N CYS A 42 -15.40 2.22 -2.29
CA CYS A 42 -15.71 3.64 -2.05
C CYS A 42 -15.61 4.49 -3.33
N ASP A 43 -16.35 4.12 -4.38
CA ASP A 43 -16.31 4.80 -5.69
C ASP A 43 -14.90 4.92 -6.31
N GLY A 44 -14.03 3.95 -6.05
CA GLY A 44 -12.67 3.92 -6.58
C GLY A 44 -11.62 4.66 -5.75
N ARG A 45 -11.97 5.14 -4.55
CA ARG A 45 -11.01 5.77 -3.61
C ARG A 45 -10.08 4.76 -2.96
N ILE A 46 -10.51 3.51 -2.83
CA ILE A 46 -9.73 2.43 -2.25
C ILE A 46 -9.40 1.45 -3.37
N MET A 47 -8.12 1.13 -3.51
CA MET A 47 -7.61 0.15 -4.45
C MET A 47 -6.82 -0.91 -3.69
N MET A 48 -7.22 -2.18 -3.83
CA MET A 48 -6.56 -3.32 -3.18
C MET A 48 -6.25 -4.42 -4.20
N ALA A 49 -5.36 -5.34 -3.85
CA ALA A 49 -5.16 -6.56 -4.63
C ALA A 49 -6.36 -7.51 -4.52
N LYS A 50 -6.39 -8.53 -5.38
CA LYS A 50 -7.40 -9.59 -5.31
C LYS A 50 -7.29 -10.42 -4.02
N GLN A 51 -6.06 -10.68 -3.58
CA GLN A 51 -5.75 -11.47 -2.38
C GLN A 51 -5.60 -10.55 -1.17
N THR A 52 -6.65 -10.44 -0.36
CA THR A 52 -6.69 -9.57 0.84
C THR A 52 -6.73 -10.34 2.15
N GLY A 53 -6.73 -11.68 2.12
CA GLY A 53 -6.84 -12.52 3.33
C GLY A 53 -5.74 -12.25 4.36
N VAL A 54 -4.48 -12.21 3.89
CA VAL A 54 -3.31 -11.97 4.78
C VAL A 54 -3.31 -10.55 5.34
N PHE A 55 -3.86 -9.57 4.61
CA PHE A 55 -4.05 -8.21 5.13
C PHE A 55 -5.01 -8.17 6.33
N TYR A 56 -6.13 -8.91 6.27
CA TYR A 56 -7.04 -8.99 7.41
C TYR A 56 -6.38 -9.68 8.60
N LEU A 57 -5.52 -10.67 8.37
CA LEU A 57 -4.71 -11.26 9.44
C LEU A 57 -3.78 -10.22 10.08
N THR A 58 -3.06 -9.40 9.29
CA THR A 58 -2.25 -8.29 9.84
C THR A 58 -3.08 -7.32 10.66
N LEU A 59 -4.25 -6.93 10.16
CA LEU A 59 -5.15 -6.02 10.86
C LEU A 59 -5.59 -6.60 12.21
N VAL A 60 -6.05 -7.86 12.22
CA VAL A 60 -6.47 -8.55 13.45
C VAL A 60 -5.31 -8.67 14.43
N LEU A 61 -4.10 -9.04 13.99
CA LEU A 61 -2.93 -9.15 14.85
C LEU A 61 -2.59 -7.82 15.52
N ILE A 62 -2.58 -6.72 14.78
CA ILE A 62 -2.31 -5.39 15.34
C ILE A 62 -3.43 -4.97 16.31
N LEU A 63 -4.69 -5.14 15.94
CA LEU A 63 -5.83 -4.73 16.78
C LEU A 63 -5.91 -5.53 18.08
N VAL A 64 -5.74 -6.85 18.02
CA VAL A 64 -5.80 -7.72 19.19
C VAL A 64 -4.60 -7.48 20.10
N THR A 65 -3.37 -7.45 19.57
CA THR A 65 -2.17 -7.23 20.40
C THR A 65 -2.20 -5.88 21.10
N CYS A 66 -2.56 -4.81 20.38
CA CYS A 66 -2.70 -3.48 20.98
C CYS A 66 -3.89 -3.43 21.95
N GLY A 67 -5.02 -4.06 21.60
CA GLY A 67 -6.19 -4.14 22.46
C GLY A 67 -5.87 -4.77 23.82
N LEU A 68 -5.21 -5.94 23.82
CA LEU A 68 -4.77 -6.61 25.04
C LEU A 68 -3.83 -5.72 25.87
N PHE A 69 -2.86 -5.07 25.23
CA PHE A 69 -1.94 -4.16 25.90
C PHE A 69 -2.65 -2.97 26.56
N PHE A 70 -3.62 -2.35 25.88
CA PHE A 70 -4.37 -1.23 26.45
C PHE A 70 -5.32 -1.66 27.58
N THR A 71 -5.94 -2.83 27.48
CA THR A 71 -6.90 -3.31 28.48
C THR A 71 -6.22 -3.82 29.75
N PHE A 72 -5.09 -4.52 29.63
CA PHE A 72 -4.46 -5.20 30.77
C PHE A 72 -3.22 -4.48 31.30
N ASP A 73 -2.28 -4.11 30.42
CA ASP A 73 -1.01 -3.54 30.85
C ASP A 73 -1.13 -2.04 31.17
N CYS A 74 -1.80 -1.28 30.30
CA CYS A 74 -1.89 0.17 30.46
C CYS A 74 -2.69 0.59 31.70
N GLN A 75 -3.69 -0.19 32.13
CA GLN A 75 -4.43 0.12 33.36
C GLN A 75 -3.51 0.12 34.58
N PHE A 76 -2.65 -0.91 34.70
CA PHE A 76 -1.68 -1.02 35.78
C PHE A 76 -0.55 0.03 35.64
N LEU A 77 0.05 0.14 34.46
CA LEU A 77 1.16 1.05 34.21
C LEU A 77 0.78 2.54 34.35
N ALA A 78 -0.47 2.91 34.06
CA ALA A 78 -0.94 4.29 34.23
C ALA A 78 -1.04 4.69 35.70
N GLN A 79 -1.35 3.74 36.59
CA GLN A 79 -1.44 3.97 38.03
C GLN A 79 -0.05 3.95 38.69
N GLU A 80 0.80 3.00 38.30
CA GLU A 80 2.10 2.78 38.95
C GLU A 80 3.24 3.64 38.39
N LEU A 81 3.18 4.04 37.12
CA LEU A 81 4.30 4.70 36.46
C LEU A 81 3.92 6.07 35.89
N SER A 82 3.02 6.12 34.91
CA SER A 82 2.58 7.41 34.34
C SER A 82 1.36 7.25 33.41
N PRO A 83 0.35 8.14 33.49
CA PRO A 83 -0.77 8.15 32.56
C PRO A 83 -0.39 8.58 31.13
N ILE A 84 0.84 9.07 30.90
CA ILE A 84 1.31 9.45 29.56
C ILE A 84 1.57 8.21 28.68
N ILE A 85 1.86 7.06 29.29
CA ILE A 85 2.18 5.80 28.58
C ILE A 85 1.05 5.37 27.62
N PRO A 86 -0.23 5.24 28.06
CA PRO A 86 -1.32 4.91 27.14
C PRO A 86 -1.56 5.99 26.08
N VAL A 87 -1.28 7.27 26.35
CA VAL A 87 -1.42 8.35 25.37
C VAL A 87 -0.40 8.18 24.24
N ILE A 88 0.87 7.95 24.57
CA ILE A 88 1.93 7.70 23.58
C ILE A 88 1.65 6.41 22.81
N GLY A 89 1.29 5.34 23.52
CA GLY A 89 0.93 4.08 22.89
C GLY A 89 -0.24 4.23 21.90
N GLY A 90 -1.28 4.96 22.30
CA GLY A 90 -2.45 5.22 21.46
C GLY A 90 -2.11 6.02 20.21
N ALA A 91 -1.28 7.06 20.34
CA ALA A 91 -0.80 7.85 19.21
C ALA A 91 0.03 7.00 18.22
N LEU A 92 0.94 6.17 18.73
CA LEU A 92 1.73 5.24 17.90
C LEU A 92 0.83 4.21 17.19
N PHE A 93 -0.13 3.63 17.89
CA PHE A 93 -1.09 2.69 17.32
C PHE A 93 -1.90 3.31 16.17
N LEU A 94 -2.45 4.52 16.37
CA LEU A 94 -3.20 5.23 15.32
C LEU A 94 -2.31 5.57 14.13
N PHE A 95 -1.04 5.95 14.37
CA PHE A 95 -0.08 6.23 13.30
C PHE A 95 0.28 4.96 12.48
N VAL A 96 0.50 3.83 13.16
CA VAL A 96 0.72 2.51 12.51
C VAL A 96 -0.49 2.11 11.67
N LEU A 97 -1.70 2.20 12.24
CA LEU A 97 -2.92 1.89 11.50
C LEU A 97 -3.09 2.82 10.30
N GLY A 98 -2.88 4.12 10.46
CA GLY A 98 -2.95 5.09 9.38
C GLY A 98 -1.97 4.78 8.24
N THR A 99 -0.71 4.49 8.55
CA THR A 99 0.31 4.17 7.54
C THR A 99 0.06 2.82 6.86
N LEU A 100 -0.43 1.81 7.59
CA LEU A 100 -0.88 0.53 7.03
C LEU A 100 -2.02 0.74 6.02
N LEU A 101 -3.10 1.44 6.42
CA LEU A 101 -4.25 1.67 5.54
C LEU A 101 -3.87 2.51 4.33
N ARG A 102 -3.03 3.54 4.51
CA ARG A 102 -2.52 4.35 3.38
C ARG A 102 -1.68 3.51 2.41
N THR A 103 -0.88 2.58 2.89
CA THR A 103 -0.12 1.67 2.02
C THR A 103 -1.05 0.72 1.27
N SER A 104 -2.02 0.15 1.98
CA SER A 104 -2.89 -0.92 1.52
C SER A 104 -3.92 -0.44 0.50
N PHE A 105 -4.50 0.74 0.72
CA PHE A 105 -5.65 1.25 -0.05
C PHE A 105 -5.28 2.22 -1.16
N SER A 106 -4.00 2.56 -1.31
CA SER A 106 -3.52 3.48 -2.34
C SER A 106 -3.13 2.76 -3.62
N ASP A 107 -3.21 3.48 -4.74
CA ASP A 107 -2.57 3.05 -5.97
C ASP A 107 -1.03 3.02 -5.81
N PRO A 108 -0.36 1.88 -6.02
CA PRO A 108 1.09 1.75 -5.87
C PRO A 108 1.88 2.50 -6.95
N GLY A 109 1.22 2.99 -8.00
CA GLY A 109 1.84 3.55 -9.19
C GLY A 109 1.59 2.68 -10.41
N VAL A 110 0.36 2.21 -10.60
CA VAL A 110 0.01 1.44 -11.80
C VAL A 110 0.19 2.31 -13.04
N LEU A 111 0.90 1.74 -14.02
CA LEU A 111 1.07 2.32 -15.35
C LEU A 111 -0.14 1.99 -16.21
N PRO A 112 -0.68 2.97 -16.97
CA PRO A 112 -1.78 2.71 -17.89
C PRO A 112 -1.34 1.70 -18.95
N ARG A 113 -2.26 0.80 -19.33
CA ARG A 113 -2.07 -0.08 -20.49
C ARG A 113 -2.12 0.76 -21.76
N ALA A 114 -1.43 0.32 -22.82
CA ALA A 114 -1.52 0.97 -24.12
C ALA A 114 -2.96 0.94 -24.63
N THR A 115 -3.39 2.02 -25.28
CA THR A 115 -4.64 2.04 -26.03
C THR A 115 -4.58 1.03 -27.18
N PRO A 116 -5.73 0.58 -27.72
CA PRO A 116 -5.75 -0.34 -28.86
C PRO A 116 -4.93 0.17 -30.05
N ASP A 117 -5.01 1.48 -30.33
CA ASP A 117 -4.26 2.11 -31.43
C ASP A 117 -2.76 2.14 -31.14
N GLU A 118 -2.35 2.56 -29.93
CA GLU A 118 -0.93 2.52 -29.52
C GLU A 118 -0.36 1.10 -29.54
N ALA A 119 -1.15 0.11 -29.10
CA ALA A 119 -0.74 -1.29 -29.12
C ALA A 119 -0.57 -1.81 -30.55
N ALA A 120 -1.51 -1.48 -31.45
CA ALA A 120 -1.43 -1.86 -32.87
C ALA A 120 -0.24 -1.19 -33.57
N ASP A 121 0.03 0.08 -33.29
CA ASP A 121 1.19 0.79 -33.83
C ASP A 121 2.50 0.22 -33.32
N LEU A 122 2.56 -0.16 -32.03
CA LEU A 122 3.73 -0.81 -31.47
C LEU A 122 3.98 -2.18 -32.11
N GLU A 123 2.93 -2.97 -32.31
CA GLU A 123 3.00 -4.27 -32.99
C GLU A 123 3.45 -4.12 -34.45
N ARG A 124 2.91 -3.14 -35.20
CA ARG A 124 3.36 -2.82 -36.57
C ARG A 124 4.83 -2.41 -36.61
N GLN A 125 5.28 -1.53 -35.71
CA GLN A 125 6.69 -1.09 -35.66
C GLN A 125 7.63 -2.27 -35.41
N ILE A 126 7.19 -3.19 -34.56
CA ILE A 126 7.92 -4.41 -34.26
C ILE A 126 7.98 -5.34 -35.48
N ASP A 127 6.86 -5.55 -36.17
CA ASP A 127 6.80 -6.40 -37.35
C ASP A 127 7.70 -5.86 -38.48
N VAL A 128 7.69 -4.54 -38.69
CA VAL A 128 8.57 -3.86 -39.66
C VAL A 128 10.03 -4.02 -39.30
N ALA A 129 10.40 -3.88 -38.02
CA ALA A 129 11.77 -4.04 -37.56
C ALA A 129 12.32 -5.48 -37.73
N ASN A 130 11.43 -6.48 -37.78
CA ASN A 130 11.81 -7.89 -37.87
C ASN A 130 11.99 -8.42 -39.31
N GLY A 131 11.56 -7.66 -40.33
CA GLY A 131 11.65 -8.08 -41.74
C GLY A 131 10.69 -9.22 -42.11
N SER A 132 10.25 -9.27 -43.37
CA SER A 132 9.17 -10.13 -43.88
C SER A 132 9.50 -11.64 -44.00
N THR A 133 10.42 -12.19 -43.21
CA THR A 133 10.83 -13.60 -43.31
C THR A 133 10.68 -14.33 -41.97
N GLY A 134 9.53 -14.98 -41.79
CA GLY A 134 9.25 -15.90 -40.68
C GLY A 134 8.87 -15.21 -39.37
N TYR A 135 7.85 -15.74 -38.70
CA TYR A 135 7.40 -15.26 -37.38
C TYR A 135 8.54 -15.36 -36.36
N ARG A 136 9.22 -14.24 -36.12
CA ARG A 136 10.12 -14.06 -34.97
C ARG A 136 9.36 -13.27 -33.91
N PRO A 137 9.37 -13.69 -32.64
CA PRO A 137 8.66 -12.96 -31.60
C PRO A 137 9.19 -11.51 -31.52
N PRO A 138 8.32 -10.54 -31.20
CA PRO A 138 8.64 -9.12 -31.11
C PRO A 138 9.94 -8.85 -30.34
N PRO A 139 10.81 -7.90 -30.74
CA PRO A 139 12.03 -7.62 -30.00
C PRO A 139 11.63 -7.24 -28.58
N ARG A 140 12.05 -8.10 -27.64
CA ARG A 140 11.65 -8.02 -26.23
C ARG A 140 12.14 -6.74 -25.56
N THR A 141 12.94 -5.95 -26.27
CA THR A 141 13.60 -4.78 -25.73
C THR A 141 13.75 -3.63 -26.72
N LYS A 142 13.58 -2.41 -26.23
CA LYS A 142 13.82 -1.15 -26.95
C LYS A 142 14.93 -0.38 -26.23
N GLU A 143 15.92 0.09 -26.96
CA GLU A 143 16.98 0.93 -26.41
C GLU A 143 16.57 2.40 -26.48
N VAL A 144 16.74 3.11 -25.37
CA VAL A 144 16.47 4.55 -25.27
C VAL A 144 17.63 5.22 -24.55
N VAL A 145 18.04 6.39 -25.01
CA VAL A 145 19.08 7.18 -24.34
C VAL A 145 18.43 8.09 -23.32
N ILE A 146 18.79 7.94 -22.04
CA ILE A 146 18.33 8.76 -20.92
C ILE A 146 19.57 9.38 -20.28
N ASN A 147 19.68 10.71 -20.28
CA ASN A 147 20.83 11.44 -19.74
C ASN A 147 22.20 10.95 -20.28
N GLY A 148 22.27 10.65 -21.58
CA GLY A 148 23.49 10.14 -22.22
C GLY A 148 23.79 8.66 -21.97
N GLN A 149 22.96 7.95 -21.19
CA GLN A 149 23.11 6.51 -20.96
C GLN A 149 22.06 5.72 -21.75
N THR A 150 22.49 4.72 -22.51
CA THR A 150 21.60 3.80 -23.22
C THR A 150 20.97 2.81 -22.24
N VAL A 151 19.65 2.87 -22.10
CA VAL A 151 18.87 1.99 -21.22
C VAL A 151 18.00 1.07 -22.07
N LYS A 152 18.06 -0.23 -21.78
CA LYS A 152 17.27 -1.27 -22.44
C LYS A 152 15.93 -1.45 -21.74
N LEU A 153 14.85 -0.95 -22.34
CA LEU A 153 13.48 -1.14 -21.87
C LEU A 153 12.98 -2.53 -22.24
N LYS A 154 12.17 -3.15 -21.37
CA LYS A 154 11.59 -4.48 -21.63
C LYS A 154 10.10 -4.36 -21.96
N TYR A 155 9.66 -5.04 -23.01
CA TYR A 155 8.24 -5.08 -23.37
C TYR A 155 7.41 -5.89 -22.37
N CYS A 156 6.17 -5.47 -22.12
CA CYS A 156 5.17 -6.22 -21.37
C CYS A 156 4.02 -6.61 -22.31
N PHE A 157 3.85 -7.90 -22.53
CA PHE A 157 2.82 -8.44 -23.43
C PHE A 157 1.39 -8.25 -22.90
N THR A 158 1.20 -8.23 -21.59
CA THR A 158 -0.12 -8.07 -20.97
C THR A 158 -0.60 -6.63 -21.00
N CYS A 159 0.28 -5.68 -20.68
CA CYS A 159 -0.05 -4.26 -20.65
C CYS A 159 0.21 -3.54 -21.98
N LYS A 160 0.85 -4.23 -22.94
CA LYS A 160 1.22 -3.74 -24.28
C LYS A 160 2.06 -2.47 -24.26
N ILE A 161 2.97 -2.36 -23.30
CA ILE A 161 3.87 -1.20 -23.13
C ILE A 161 5.34 -1.62 -23.03
N PHE A 162 6.24 -0.76 -23.50
CA PHE A 162 7.64 -0.82 -23.07
C PHE A 162 7.74 -0.26 -21.66
N ARG A 163 8.15 -1.11 -20.71
CA ARG A 163 8.21 -0.74 -19.30
C ARG A 163 9.27 0.34 -19.09
N PRO A 164 8.93 1.47 -18.44
CA PRO A 164 9.91 2.44 -17.98
C PRO A 164 10.98 1.77 -17.09
N PRO A 165 12.17 2.38 -16.94
CA PRO A 165 13.21 1.86 -16.06
C PRO A 165 12.66 1.62 -14.65
N ARG A 166 13.02 0.46 -14.07
CA ARG A 166 12.56 -0.01 -12.74
C ARG A 166 11.06 -0.34 -12.64
N ALA A 167 10.29 -0.30 -13.72
CA ALA A 167 8.91 -0.79 -13.72
C ALA A 167 8.86 -2.29 -14.00
N SER A 168 8.00 -3.01 -13.28
CA SER A 168 7.79 -4.45 -13.45
C SER A 168 6.30 -4.79 -13.47
N HIS A 169 5.97 -5.88 -14.15
CA HIS A 169 4.61 -6.41 -14.18
C HIS A 169 4.41 -7.33 -12.99
N CYS A 170 3.43 -7.02 -12.14
CA CYS A 170 2.98 -7.92 -11.09
C CYS A 170 1.89 -8.80 -11.67
N SER A 171 2.17 -10.10 -11.79
CA SER A 171 1.17 -11.05 -12.28
C SER A 171 -0.07 -11.02 -11.38
N LEU A 172 0.07 -11.10 -10.05
CA LEU A 172 -1.04 -11.15 -9.08
C LEU A 172 -2.06 -10.01 -9.25
N CYS A 173 -1.60 -8.76 -9.34
CA CYS A 173 -2.45 -7.59 -9.58
C CYS A 173 -2.79 -7.37 -11.06
N ASP A 174 -2.10 -8.08 -11.97
CA ASP A 174 -2.20 -7.96 -13.42
C ASP A 174 -1.96 -6.53 -13.93
N ASN A 175 -0.89 -5.91 -13.42
CA ASN A 175 -0.56 -4.53 -13.71
C ASN A 175 0.94 -4.30 -13.73
N CYS A 176 1.41 -3.44 -14.64
CA CYS A 176 2.73 -2.85 -14.54
C CYS A 176 2.71 -1.75 -13.46
N VAL A 177 3.70 -1.77 -12.56
CA VAL A 177 3.84 -0.80 -11.47
C VAL A 177 5.15 -0.05 -11.63
N GLU A 178 5.12 1.27 -11.51
CA GLU A 178 6.28 2.14 -11.57
C GLU A 178 7.16 1.98 -10.33
N ARG A 179 8.48 1.85 -10.52
CA ARG A 179 9.45 1.53 -9.44
C ARG A 179 8.93 0.40 -8.55
N PHE A 180 8.46 -0.68 -9.19
CA PHE A 180 7.92 -1.83 -8.50
C PHE A 180 8.98 -2.41 -7.57
N ASP A 181 8.60 -2.59 -6.31
CA ASP A 181 9.43 -3.25 -5.32
C ASP A 181 8.99 -4.71 -5.19
N HIS A 182 7.80 -4.94 -4.64
CA HIS A 182 7.23 -6.28 -4.51
C HIS A 182 5.70 -6.26 -4.40
N HIS A 183 5.09 -7.44 -4.49
CA HIS A 183 3.70 -7.64 -4.07
C HIS A 183 3.71 -8.11 -2.62
N CYS A 184 3.02 -7.40 -1.73
CA CYS A 184 3.02 -7.70 -0.31
C CYS A 184 1.63 -8.22 0.13
N PRO A 185 1.50 -9.51 0.48
CA PRO A 185 0.25 -10.05 0.98
C PRO A 185 -0.21 -9.40 2.30
N TRP A 186 0.73 -9.02 3.16
CA TRP A 186 0.46 -8.42 4.48
C TRP A 186 -0.20 -7.04 4.41
N VAL A 187 0.09 -6.27 3.36
CA VAL A 187 -0.63 -5.00 3.09
C VAL A 187 -1.74 -5.19 2.05
N GLY A 188 -1.91 -6.40 1.50
CA GLY A 188 -2.94 -6.71 0.51
C GLY A 188 -2.82 -5.91 -0.78
N ASN A 189 -1.60 -5.48 -1.16
CA ASN A 189 -1.36 -4.65 -2.33
C ASN A 189 0.10 -4.73 -2.82
N CYS A 190 0.38 -4.21 -4.01
CA CYS A 190 1.76 -3.99 -4.44
C CYS A 190 2.39 -2.82 -3.67
N VAL A 191 3.70 -2.87 -3.50
CA VAL A 191 4.53 -1.76 -3.06
C VAL A 191 5.29 -1.23 -4.28
N GLY A 192 5.11 0.05 -4.56
CA GLY A 192 5.71 0.72 -5.70
C GLY A 192 5.88 2.20 -5.43
N ARG A 193 6.21 2.99 -6.46
CA ARG A 193 6.59 4.40 -6.31
C ARG A 193 5.66 5.22 -5.43
N ARG A 194 4.34 5.11 -5.60
CA ARG A 194 3.37 6.04 -5.00
C ARG A 194 3.05 5.72 -3.53
N ASN A 195 3.22 4.47 -3.11
CA ASN A 195 2.95 4.04 -1.74
C ASN A 195 4.20 3.61 -0.94
N TYR A 196 5.38 3.54 -1.57
CA TYR A 196 6.63 3.14 -0.91
C TYR A 196 6.93 3.91 0.38
N ARG A 197 6.72 5.24 0.39
CA ARG A 197 6.94 6.06 1.60
C ARG A 197 6.05 5.63 2.78
N PHE A 198 4.80 5.25 2.51
CA PHE A 198 3.86 4.85 3.54
C PHE A 198 4.19 3.44 4.03
N PHE A 199 4.62 2.55 3.12
CA PHE A 199 5.11 1.23 3.48
C PHE A 199 6.31 1.32 4.42
N TYR A 200 7.29 2.16 4.08
CA TYR A 200 8.47 2.37 4.90
C TYR A 200 8.12 2.93 6.29
N MET A 201 7.26 3.96 6.35
CA MET A 201 6.80 4.52 7.63
C MET A 201 6.00 3.50 8.45
N PHE A 202 5.21 2.65 7.79
CA PHE A 202 4.49 1.55 8.45
C PHE A 202 5.46 0.57 9.10
N ILE A 203 6.48 0.09 8.38
CA ILE A 203 7.47 -0.84 8.95
C ILE A 203 8.20 -0.21 10.13
N LEU A 204 8.71 1.01 9.98
CA LEU A 204 9.42 1.69 11.07
C LEU A 204 8.52 1.89 12.30
N SER A 205 7.33 2.45 12.12
CA SER A 205 6.42 2.71 13.23
C SER A 205 5.90 1.44 13.89
N LEU A 206 5.66 0.37 13.12
CA LEU A 206 5.30 -0.93 13.66
C LEU A 206 6.43 -1.52 14.50
N SER A 207 7.69 -1.40 14.06
CA SER A 207 8.85 -1.80 14.87
C SER A 207 8.92 -1.03 16.18
N PHE A 208 8.76 0.30 16.15
CA PHE A 208 8.73 1.12 17.36
C PHE A 208 7.58 0.73 18.30
N LEU A 209 6.37 0.55 17.78
CA LEU A 209 5.21 0.11 18.56
C LEU A 209 5.45 -1.26 19.20
N THR A 210 6.05 -2.20 18.46
CA THR A 210 6.35 -3.55 18.97
C THR A 210 7.37 -3.50 20.10
N ILE A 211 8.45 -2.73 19.94
CA ILE A 211 9.47 -2.54 20.98
C ILE A 211 8.86 -1.84 22.20
N PHE A 212 8.02 -0.82 21.98
CA PHE A 212 7.30 -0.11 23.04
C PHE A 212 6.44 -1.05 23.87
N ILE A 213 5.54 -1.82 23.22
CA ILE A 213 4.68 -2.80 23.90
C ILE A 213 5.53 -3.82 24.65
N PHE A 214 6.54 -4.39 24.01
CA PHE A 214 7.40 -5.41 24.63
C PHE A 214 8.11 -4.89 25.89
N ALA A 215 8.69 -3.69 25.83
CA ALA A 215 9.36 -3.07 26.97
C ALA A 215 8.39 -2.84 28.14
N PHE A 216 7.21 -2.29 27.87
CA PHE A 216 6.23 -2.00 28.92
C PHE A 216 5.56 -3.25 29.50
N VAL A 217 5.37 -4.30 28.70
CA VAL A 217 4.93 -5.61 29.21
C VAL A 217 5.97 -6.20 30.17
N ILE A 218 7.26 -6.12 29.83
CA ILE A 218 8.34 -6.56 30.75
C ILE A 218 8.31 -5.73 32.03
N THR A 219 8.19 -4.40 31.93
CA THR A 219 8.09 -3.52 33.10
C THR A 219 6.89 -3.89 33.97
N HIS A 220 5.72 -4.15 33.39
CA HIS A 220 4.54 -4.59 34.14
C HIS A 220 4.82 -5.89 34.91
N ILE A 221 5.41 -6.90 34.26
CA ILE A 221 5.74 -8.18 34.91
C ILE A 221 6.72 -7.97 36.07
N ILE A 222 7.77 -7.16 35.88
CA ILE A 222 8.77 -6.87 36.91
C ILE A 222 8.13 -6.16 38.11
N LEU A 223 7.34 -5.10 37.86
CA LEU A 223 6.68 -4.34 38.92
C LEU A 223 5.68 -5.21 39.71
N ARG A 224 4.91 -6.06 39.02
CA ARG A 224 3.99 -7.02 39.67
C ARG A 224 4.73 -8.02 40.54
N LYS A 225 5.87 -8.54 40.07
CA LYS A 225 6.71 -9.43 40.86
C LYS A 225 7.26 -8.73 42.10
N SER A 226 7.76 -7.51 41.96
CA SER A 226 8.27 -6.71 43.09
C SER A 226 7.18 -6.40 44.12
N HIS A 227 5.97 -6.05 43.67
CA HIS A 227 4.84 -5.81 44.58
C HIS A 227 4.40 -7.09 45.30
N CYS A 228 4.37 -8.23 44.61
CA CYS A 228 4.06 -9.53 45.21
C CYS A 228 5.11 -9.92 46.26
N MET A 229 6.41 -9.78 45.94
CA MET A 229 7.48 -10.04 46.90
C MET A 229 7.37 -9.09 48.11
N GLY A 230 7.14 -7.80 47.90
CA GLY A 230 6.94 -6.84 48.98
C GLY A 230 5.77 -7.19 49.90
N ILE A 231 4.64 -7.64 49.34
CA ILE A 231 3.50 -8.14 50.13
C ILE A 231 3.90 -9.39 50.91
N SER A 232 4.57 -10.36 50.29
CA SER A 232 5.02 -11.59 50.97
C SER A 232 5.98 -11.29 52.12
N TYR A 233 6.97 -10.42 51.92
CA TYR A 233 7.88 -9.99 52.98
C TYR A 233 7.14 -9.29 54.13
N ASN A 234 6.19 -8.39 53.82
CA ASN A 234 5.41 -7.68 54.84
C ASN A 234 4.45 -8.60 55.61
N ALA A 235 3.84 -9.58 54.93
CA ALA A 235 2.99 -10.59 55.55
C ALA A 235 3.81 -11.48 56.49
N GLU A 236 4.96 -11.98 56.03
CA GLU A 236 5.86 -12.80 56.83
C GLU A 236 6.43 -12.01 58.03
N TYR A 237 6.74 -10.71 57.86
CA TYR A 237 7.12 -9.84 58.98
C TYR A 237 5.98 -9.61 59.98
N CYS A 238 4.74 -9.41 59.53
CA CYS A 238 3.58 -9.27 60.43
C CYS A 238 3.30 -10.56 61.22
N ASP A 239 3.40 -11.72 60.57
CA ASP A 239 3.22 -13.01 61.23
C ASP A 239 4.33 -13.27 62.27
N LEU A 240 5.59 -12.92 61.95
CA LEU A 240 6.70 -12.99 62.89
C LEU A 240 6.54 -12.03 64.08
N PHE A 241 6.03 -10.81 63.84
CA PHE A 241 5.82 -9.81 64.90
C PHE A 241 4.68 -10.21 65.85
N CYS A 242 3.62 -10.86 65.35
CA CYS A 242 2.54 -11.38 66.19
C CYS A 242 2.98 -12.55 67.07
N GLN A 243 3.91 -13.41 66.61
CA GLN A 243 4.42 -14.53 67.42
C GLN A 243 5.35 -14.11 68.57
N CYS A 244 5.87 -12.88 68.59
CA CYS A 244 6.72 -12.37 69.68
C CYS A 244 5.95 -11.58 70.76
N GLN A 245 4.61 -11.49 70.68
CA GLN A 245 3.78 -10.79 71.66
C GLN A 245 2.98 -11.70 72.64
N GLU A 246 3.24 -13.01 72.65
CA GLU A 246 2.75 -13.95 73.67
C GLU A 246 3.89 -14.44 74.58
#